data_AF-A0A086AUN0-F1
#
_entry.id   AF-A0A086AUN0-F1
#
_cell.length_a   1.000
_cell.length_b   1.000
_cell.length_c   1.000
_cell.angle_alpha   90.00
_cell.angle_beta   90.00
_cell.angle_gamma   90.00
#
_symmetry.space_group_name_H-M   'P 1'
#
loop_
_entity.id
_entity.type
_entity.pdbx_description
1 polymer ?
#
loop_
_entity_poly.entity_id
_entity_poly.type
_entity_poly.pdbx_seq_one_letter_code
_entity_poly.pdbx_strand_id
1 'polypeptide(L)'
;MKRTLLILSSTIILGCSTPKNFVLNDTKENKYFVLQLVNQAFEENQINKSPLIVIDGIPFKYNKKQDTIILPLKKSDIISLNFLNKNSSRIIYNEKENDGAVIITTKIKNE
;
A
#
# COMPACT_ATOMS: atom_id res chain seq x y z
N MET A 1 16.77 28.37 47.57
CA MET A 1 16.00 28.73 46.36
C MET A 1 15.78 27.46 45.55
N LYS A 2 14.54 26.94 45.49
CA LYS A 2 14.20 25.70 44.77
C LYS A 2 14.06 26.04 43.28
N ARG A 3 15.02 25.64 42.46
CA ARG A 3 14.94 25.72 40.99
C ARG A 3 14.00 24.63 40.51
N THR A 4 12.78 25.00 40.13
CA THR A 4 11.84 24.11 39.46
C THR A 4 12.30 23.93 38.01
N LEU A 5 12.62 22.68 37.66
CA LEU A 5 13.00 22.27 36.31
C LEU A 5 11.72 22.11 35.48
N LEU A 6 11.46 23.04 34.56
CA LEU A 6 10.37 22.95 33.58
C LEU A 6 10.75 21.90 32.54
N ILE A 7 10.16 20.71 32.62
CA ILE A 7 10.26 19.69 31.57
C ILE A 7 9.27 20.06 30.47
N LEU A 8 9.80 20.63 29.38
CA LEU A 8 9.06 20.82 28.13
C LEU A 8 8.79 19.43 27.52
N SER A 9 7.60 18.87 27.76
CA SER A 9 7.13 17.69 27.05
C SER A 9 6.78 18.09 25.62
N SER A 10 7.74 17.96 24.71
CA SER A 10 7.47 18.05 23.27
C SER A 10 6.66 16.83 22.85
N THR A 11 5.34 17.00 22.74
CA THR A 11 4.49 16.05 22.04
C THR A 11 4.89 16.06 20.57
N ILE A 12 5.73 15.09 20.17
CA ILE A 12 6.00 14.84 18.77
C ILE A 12 4.65 14.47 18.15
N ILE A 13 4.09 15.38 17.36
CA ILE A 13 2.94 15.10 16.52
C ILE A 13 3.46 14.16 15.42
N LEU A 14 3.58 12.88 15.75
CA LEU A 14 3.75 11.83 14.75
C LEU A 14 2.44 11.84 13.96
N GLY A 15 2.45 12.55 12.83
CA GLY A 15 1.39 12.46 11.84
C GLY A 15 1.37 11.05 11.29
N CYS A 16 0.69 10.14 12.00
CA CYS A 16 0.35 8.82 11.49
C CYS A 16 -0.41 9.06 10.19
N SER A 17 0.20 8.65 9.09
CA SER A 17 -0.35 8.86 7.77
C SER A 17 -0.68 7.50 7.22
N THR A 18 -1.90 7.37 6.70
CA THR A 18 -2.45 6.08 6.28
C THR A 18 -2.06 5.80 4.82
N PRO A 19 -1.90 4.51 4.45
CA PRO A 19 -1.73 4.14 3.07
C PRO A 19 -3.04 4.32 2.29
N LYS A 20 -2.94 4.30 0.96
CA LYS A 20 -4.10 4.33 0.07
C LYS A 20 -4.94 3.05 0.22
N ASN A 21 -6.25 3.21 0.14
CA ASN A 21 -7.18 2.10 0.28
C ASN A 21 -7.40 1.40 -1.07
N PHE A 22 -6.91 0.17 -1.21
CA PHE A 22 -7.14 -0.64 -2.40
C PHE A 22 -8.29 -1.63 -2.16
N VAL A 23 -9.40 -1.46 -2.88
CA VAL A 23 -10.62 -2.25 -2.72
C VAL A 23 -10.85 -3.08 -3.98
N LEU A 24 -11.12 -4.38 -3.83
CA LEU A 24 -11.44 -5.26 -4.94
C LEU A 24 -12.88 -5.02 -5.43
N ASN A 25 -13.13 -5.27 -6.71
CA ASN A 25 -14.47 -5.31 -7.30
C ASN A 25 -15.20 -6.61 -6.91
N ASP A 26 -15.38 -6.78 -5.60
CA ASP A 26 -15.95 -7.96 -4.96
C ASP A 26 -17.00 -7.54 -3.92
N THR A 27 -17.65 -8.51 -3.30
CA THR A 27 -18.71 -8.29 -2.32
C THR A 27 -18.23 -8.60 -0.90
N LYS A 28 -18.94 -8.05 0.10
CA LYS A 28 -18.74 -8.32 1.53
C LYS A 28 -17.28 -8.11 1.99
N GLU A 29 -16.73 -9.02 2.79
CA GLU A 29 -15.37 -8.96 3.33
C GLU A 29 -14.28 -9.13 2.28
N ASN A 30 -14.54 -9.85 1.19
CA ASN A 30 -13.55 -10.12 0.16
C ASN A 30 -13.05 -8.85 -0.52
N LYS A 31 -13.89 -7.81 -0.61
CA LYS A 31 -13.50 -6.53 -1.19
C LYS A 31 -12.33 -5.86 -0.46
N TYR A 32 -12.11 -6.19 0.81
CA TYR A 32 -11.05 -5.62 1.65
C TYR A 32 -9.78 -6.47 1.74
N PHE A 33 -9.70 -7.59 1.00
CA PHE A 33 -8.56 -8.50 1.07
C PHE A 33 -7.21 -7.80 0.77
N VAL A 34 -7.15 -7.03 -0.33
CA VAL A 34 -5.92 -6.29 -0.68
C VAL A 34 -5.63 -5.17 0.33
N LEU A 35 -6.66 -4.44 0.77
CA LEU A 35 -6.54 -3.39 1.79
C LEU A 35 -5.85 -3.92 3.06
N GLN A 36 -6.29 -5.07 3.57
CA GLN A 36 -5.73 -5.66 4.79
C GLN A 36 -4.24 -5.95 4.65
N LEU A 37 -3.83 -6.55 3.53
CA LEU A 37 -2.42 -6.86 3.27
C LEU A 37 -1.56 -5.62 3.05
N VAL A 38 -2.09 -4.61 2.35
CA VAL A 38 -1.40 -3.32 2.15
C VAL A 38 -1.19 -2.59 3.47
N ASN A 39 -2.20 -2.58 4.35
CA ASN A 39 -2.08 -1.97 5.67
C ASN A 39 -0.99 -2.67 6.50
N GLN A 40 -0.98 -4.00 6.50
CA GLN A 40 0.06 -4.77 7.19
C GLN A 40 1.47 -4.44 6.64
N ALA A 41 1.65 -4.47 5.31
CA ALA A 41 2.95 -4.17 4.70
C ALA A 41 3.39 -2.71 4.93
N PHE A 42 2.44 -1.78 5.06
CA PHE A 42 2.71 -0.39 5.43
C PHE A 42 3.16 -0.27 6.90
N GLU A 43 2.46 -0.94 7.83
CA GLU A 43 2.84 -0.98 9.25
C GLU A 43 4.22 -1.62 9.47
N GLU A 44 4.56 -2.62 8.66
CA GLU A 44 5.87 -3.27 8.62
C GLU A 44 6.94 -2.45 7.85
N ASN A 45 6.61 -1.24 7.38
CA ASN A 45 7.49 -0.33 6.63
C ASN A 45 8.09 -0.94 5.34
N GLN A 46 7.44 -1.96 4.77
CA GLN A 46 7.83 -2.54 3.50
C GLN A 46 7.51 -1.59 2.33
N ILE A 47 6.38 -0.90 2.42
CA ILE A 47 5.86 0.05 1.43
C ILE A 47 5.49 1.38 2.08
N ASN A 48 5.33 2.43 1.28
CA ASN A 48 4.82 3.73 1.72
C ASN A 48 3.34 3.89 1.31
N LYS A 49 2.85 5.13 1.35
CA LYS A 49 1.42 5.43 1.27
C LYS A 49 0.81 5.15 -0.11
N SER A 50 1.55 5.44 -1.18
CA SER A 50 1.04 5.34 -2.55
C SER A 50 1.89 4.38 -3.39
N PRO A 51 1.96 3.09 -3.00
CA PRO A 51 2.78 2.11 -3.71
C PRO A 51 2.24 1.90 -5.12
N LEU A 52 3.12 1.58 -6.06
CA LEU A 52 2.69 1.13 -7.39
C LEU A 52 1.85 -0.14 -7.26
N ILE A 53 0.79 -0.28 -8.05
CA ILE A 53 0.09 -1.57 -8.20
C ILE A 53 0.54 -2.19 -9.51
N VAL A 54 0.89 -3.47 -9.47
CA VAL A 54 1.30 -4.24 -10.65
C VAL A 54 0.48 -5.52 -10.68
N ILE A 55 -0.24 -5.74 -11.78
CA ILE A 55 -1.09 -6.91 -11.99
C ILE A 55 -0.47 -7.69 -13.13
N ASP A 56 -0.03 -8.92 -12.85
CA ASP A 56 0.58 -9.83 -13.84
C ASP A 56 1.74 -9.19 -14.62
N GLY A 57 2.59 -8.44 -13.91
CA GLY A 57 3.74 -7.73 -14.48
C GLY A 57 3.40 -6.40 -15.15
N ILE A 58 2.12 -6.04 -15.26
CA ILE A 58 1.67 -4.80 -15.89
C ILE A 58 1.35 -3.75 -14.83
N PRO A 59 2.00 -2.57 -14.83
CA PRO A 59 1.66 -1.48 -13.94
C PRO A 59 0.21 -1.01 -14.11
N PHE A 60 -0.57 -1.09 -13.04
CA PHE A 60 -1.94 -0.62 -12.99
C PHE A 60 -1.96 0.89 -12.70
N LYS A 61 -2.44 1.67 -13.69
CA LYS A 61 -2.54 3.12 -13.55
C LYS A 61 -3.75 3.48 -12.71
N TYR A 62 -3.54 4.27 -11.66
CA TYR A 62 -4.60 4.83 -10.83
C TYR A 62 -4.29 6.28 -10.44
N ASN A 63 -5.32 7.02 -10.04
CA ASN A 63 -5.15 8.39 -9.57
C ASN A 63 -4.61 8.41 -8.13
N LYS A 64 -3.32 8.69 -7.95
CA LYS A 64 -2.67 8.77 -6.62
C LYS A 64 -3.29 9.86 -5.70
N LYS A 65 -4.10 10.79 -6.22
CA LYS A 65 -4.83 11.78 -5.40
C LYS A 65 -6.08 11.21 -4.74
N GLN A 66 -6.65 10.12 -5.25
CA GLN A 66 -7.81 9.47 -4.63
C GLN A 66 -7.37 8.68 -3.40
N ASP A 67 -8.22 8.62 -2.38
CA ASP A 67 -7.92 7.86 -1.16
C ASP A 67 -8.32 6.40 -1.28
N THR A 68 -9.33 6.11 -2.09
CA THR A 68 -9.81 4.76 -2.38
C THR A 68 -9.66 4.47 -3.86
N ILE A 69 -9.04 3.33 -4.16
CA ILE A 69 -8.77 2.84 -5.51
C ILE A 69 -9.49 1.50 -5.66
N ILE A 70 -10.32 1.40 -6.69
CA ILE A 70 -11.00 0.16 -7.04
C ILE A 70 -10.11 -0.62 -8.00
N LEU A 71 -9.71 -1.82 -7.59
CA LEU A 71 -9.02 -2.78 -8.45
C LEU A 71 -10.05 -3.62 -9.19
N PRO A 72 -9.92 -3.80 -10.52
CA PRO A 72 -10.87 -4.55 -11.33
C PRO A 72 -10.71 -6.07 -11.19
N LEU A 73 -10.49 -6.55 -9.96
CA LEU A 73 -10.24 -7.95 -9.62
C LEU A 73 -11.22 -8.39 -8.54
N LYS A 74 -11.61 -9.67 -8.54
CA LYS A 74 -12.23 -10.34 -7.40
C LYS A 74 -11.17 -11.04 -6.57
N LYS A 75 -11.44 -11.34 -5.29
CA LYS A 75 -10.50 -12.13 -4.47
C LYS A 75 -10.26 -13.51 -5.07
N SER A 76 -11.29 -14.10 -5.69
CA SER A 76 -11.19 -15.40 -6.37
C SER A 76 -10.21 -15.41 -7.55
N ASP A 77 -9.92 -14.23 -8.13
CA ASP A 77 -8.99 -14.07 -9.24
C ASP A 77 -7.53 -14.05 -8.77
N ILE A 78 -7.25 -13.78 -7.49
CA ILE A 78 -5.88 -13.59 -6.99
C ILE A 78 -5.27 -14.94 -6.57
N ILE A 79 -4.08 -15.25 -7.10
CA ILE A 79 -3.25 -16.38 -6.66
C ILE A 79 -2.37 -15.93 -5.49
N SER A 80 -1.67 -14.82 -5.66
CA SER A 80 -0.73 -14.31 -4.67
C SER A 80 -0.63 -12.79 -4.72
N LEU A 81 -0.24 -12.22 -3.59
CA LEU A 81 0.06 -10.82 -3.43
C LEU A 81 1.41 -10.69 -2.71
N ASN A 82 2.36 -10.04 -3.35
CA ASN A 82 3.72 -9.81 -2.84
C ASN A 82 4.04 -8.32 -2.81
N PHE A 83 5.08 -7.95 -2.07
CA PHE A 83 5.52 -6.57 -1.95
C PHE A 83 6.96 -6.40 -2.40
N LEU A 84 7.22 -5.30 -3.10
CA LEU A 84 8.56 -4.80 -3.36
C LEU A 84 8.79 -3.56 -2.52
N ASN A 85 9.91 -3.54 -1.82
CA ASN A 85 10.30 -2.37 -1.06
C ASN A 85 10.62 -1.17 -1.96
N LYS A 86 10.74 -0.01 -1.34
CA LYS A 86 11.01 1.30 -1.97
C LYS A 86 12.21 1.27 -2.94
N ASN A 87 13.31 0.63 -2.53
CA ASN A 87 14.54 0.56 -3.31
C ASN A 87 14.36 -0.35 -4.53
N SER A 88 13.82 -1.55 -4.33
CA SER A 88 13.58 -2.53 -5.39
C SER A 88 12.56 -2.01 -6.42
N SER A 89 11.48 -1.37 -5.97
CA SER A 89 10.46 -0.79 -6.83
C SER A 89 11.03 0.28 -7.77
N ARG A 90 11.86 1.19 -7.24
CA ARG A 90 12.54 2.21 -8.04
C ARG A 90 13.43 1.61 -9.12
N ILE A 91 14.17 0.55 -8.81
CA ILE A 91 15.08 -0.12 -9.74
C ILE A 91 14.30 -0.81 -10.87
N ILE A 92 13.19 -1.48 -10.52
CA ILE A 92 12.45 -2.33 -11.48
C ILE A 92 11.54 -1.49 -12.38
N TYR A 93 10.82 -0.50 -11.84
CA TYR A 93 9.78 0.21 -12.58
C TYR A 93 10.19 1.58 -13.08
N ASN A 94 10.79 2.41 -12.22
CA ASN A 94 11.49 3.67 -12.51
C ASN A 94 11.64 4.50 -11.23
N GLU A 95 12.45 5.56 -11.29
CA GLU A 95 12.74 6.44 -10.16
C GLU A 95 11.55 7.13 -9.50
N LYS A 96 10.39 7.23 -10.18
CA LYS A 96 9.17 7.85 -9.63
C LYS A 96 8.38 6.90 -8.74
N GLU A 97 8.68 5.60 -8.75
CA GLU A 97 7.99 4.57 -7.98
C GLU A 97 8.77 4.22 -6.70
N ASN A 98 9.02 5.25 -5.89
CA ASN A 98 9.78 5.19 -4.64
C ASN A 98 8.95 4.82 -3.40
N ASP A 99 7.65 4.57 -3.56
CA ASP A 99 6.74 4.17 -2.49
C ASP A 99 6.61 2.65 -2.32
N GLY A 100 7.42 1.88 -3.05
CA GLY A 100 7.29 0.43 -3.14
C GLY A 100 6.25 0.00 -4.17
N ALA A 101 6.05 -1.30 -4.32
CA ALA A 101 5.05 -1.86 -5.22
C ALA A 101 4.31 -3.05 -4.60
N VAL A 102 3.03 -3.17 -4.93
CA VAL A 102 2.19 -4.33 -4.65
C VAL A 102 2.09 -5.15 -5.94
N ILE A 103 2.61 -6.37 -5.89
CA ILE A 103 2.64 -7.31 -7.01
C ILE A 103 1.51 -8.31 -6.84
N ILE A 104 0.53 -8.25 -7.74
CA ILE A 104 -0.63 -9.13 -7.74
C ILE A 104 -0.46 -10.10 -8.90
N THR A 105 -0.50 -11.40 -8.58
CA THR A 105 -0.55 -12.47 -9.57
C THR A 105 -1.95 -13.03 -9.60
N THR A 106 -2.57 -13.05 -10.77
CA THR A 106 -3.94 -13.54 -10.96
C THR A 106 -3.96 -14.94 -11.55
N LYS A 107 -5.10 -15.61 -11.40
CA LYS A 107 -5.39 -16.87 -12.11
C LYS A 107 -5.55 -16.55 -13.58
N ILE A 108 -4.81 -17.28 -14.41
CA ILE A 108 -4.98 -17.25 -15.86
C ILE A 108 -6.45 -17.58 -16.14
N LYS A 109 -7.19 -16.61 -16.67
CA LYS A 109 -8.50 -16.86 -17.25
C LYS A 109 -8.21 -17.43 -18.62
N ASN A 110 -8.40 -18.74 -18.79
CA ASN A 110 -8.51 -19.29 -20.13
C ASN A 110 -9.81 -18.72 -20.71
N GLU A 111 -9.68 -17.79 -21.64
CA GLU A 111 -10.79 -17.28 -22.44
C GLU A 111 -11.30 -18.35 -23.41
#